data_AF-A0A958XBJ1-F1
#
_entry.id   AF-A0A958XBJ1-F1
#
_cell.length_a   1.000
_cell.length_b   1.000
_cell.length_c   1.000
_cell.angle_alpha   90.00
_cell.angle_beta   90.00
_cell.angle_gamma   90.00
#
_symmetry.space_group_name_H-M   'P 1'
#
loop_
_entity.id
_entity.type
_entity.pdbx_description
1 polymer ?
#
loop_
_entity_poly.entity_id
_entity_poly.type
_entity_poly.pdbx_seq_one_letter_code
_entity_poly.pdbx_strand_id
1 'polypeptide(L)'
;MTETEILRTVEACLRRDIRAEKVLFEYFAPRVFALARRYAPDETAAQDFLQECFVAVFDRLKKFDPARGEFGAWLYRVSVNTCLQLLRREKQQPPLDFGDVPVLVDDLGSEDLLQIPEQLVLEGIRQLPAGYRQVFNLAVFEEWPHRDISAKLGISESASRSQLVRAKQFLKNFIKKSLPSYEPQRLV
;
A
#
# COMPACT_ATOMS: atom_id res chain seq x y z
N MET A 1 18.90 -10.77 -4.67
CA MET A 1 18.82 -11.52 -5.94
C MET A 1 18.83 -10.51 -7.07
N THR A 2 19.54 -10.82 -8.15
CA THR A 2 19.47 -10.14 -9.44
C THR A 2 18.23 -10.58 -10.21
N GLU A 3 17.79 -9.81 -11.21
CA GLU A 3 16.64 -10.20 -12.05
C GLU A 3 16.87 -11.57 -12.71
N THR A 4 18.09 -11.86 -13.18
CA THR A 4 18.45 -13.19 -13.74
C THR A 4 18.24 -14.34 -12.75
N GLU A 5 18.54 -14.14 -11.47
CA GLU A 5 18.28 -15.14 -10.43
C GLU A 5 16.77 -15.28 -10.16
N ILE A 6 16.06 -14.15 -10.09
CA ILE A 6 14.60 -14.12 -9.89
C ILE A 6 13.88 -14.87 -11.02
N LEU A 7 14.25 -14.61 -12.28
CA LEU A 7 13.65 -15.29 -13.45
C LEU A 7 13.88 -16.80 -13.43
N ARG A 8 15.06 -17.28 -12.99
CA ARG A 8 15.33 -18.72 -12.80
C ARG A 8 14.47 -19.31 -11.70
N THR A 9 14.30 -18.61 -10.57
CA THR A 9 13.41 -19.05 -9.49
C THR A 9 11.95 -19.10 -9.98
N VAL A 10 11.49 -18.10 -10.71
CA VAL A 10 10.14 -18.08 -11.32
C VAL A 10 9.92 -19.26 -12.27
N GLU A 11 10.92 -19.62 -13.10
CA GLU A 11 10.82 -20.79 -13.97
C GLU A 11 10.70 -22.10 -13.18
N ALA A 12 11.41 -22.23 -12.06
CA ALA A 12 11.28 -23.38 -11.17
C ALA A 12 9.90 -23.43 -10.46
N CYS A 13 9.36 -22.28 -10.01
CA CYS A 13 8.00 -22.20 -9.48
C CYS A 13 6.94 -22.65 -10.52
N LEU A 14 7.10 -22.27 -11.80
CA LEU A 14 6.21 -22.70 -12.88
C LEU A 14 6.22 -24.23 -13.10
N ARG A 15 7.30 -24.90 -12.70
CA ARG A 15 7.45 -26.37 -12.67
C ARG A 15 6.99 -27.01 -11.34
N ARG A 16 6.32 -26.24 -10.46
CA ARG A 16 5.83 -26.64 -9.12
C ARG A 16 6.93 -27.00 -8.11
N ASP A 17 8.10 -26.37 -8.20
CA ASP A 17 9.12 -26.50 -7.15
C ASP A 17 8.78 -25.64 -5.92
N ILE A 18 8.32 -26.30 -4.86
CA ILE A 18 7.99 -25.70 -3.55
C ILE A 18 9.19 -24.96 -2.93
N ARG A 19 10.43 -25.40 -3.21
CA ARG A 19 11.64 -24.72 -2.71
C ARG A 19 11.84 -23.38 -3.42
N ALA A 20 11.55 -23.33 -4.72
CA ALA A 20 11.59 -22.09 -5.47
C ALA A 20 10.48 -21.11 -5.03
N GLU A 21 9.27 -21.60 -4.78
CA GLU A 21 8.17 -20.80 -4.24
C GLU A 21 8.56 -20.20 -2.87
N LYS A 22 9.18 -20.99 -1.99
CA LYS A 22 9.71 -20.53 -0.70
C LYS A 22 10.78 -19.44 -0.87
N VAL A 23 11.78 -19.64 -1.73
CA VAL A 23 12.85 -18.64 -1.97
C VAL A 23 12.28 -17.33 -2.50
N LEU A 24 11.32 -17.41 -3.42
CA LEU A 24 10.66 -16.24 -3.99
C LEU A 24 9.81 -15.51 -2.94
N PHE A 25 9.12 -16.25 -2.07
CA PHE A 25 8.40 -15.71 -0.92
C PHE A 25 9.35 -14.99 0.03
N GLU A 26 10.38 -15.65 0.56
CA GLU A 26 11.32 -15.08 1.54
C GLU A 26 12.02 -13.82 1.01
N TYR A 27 12.35 -13.77 -0.29
CA TYR A 27 12.99 -12.60 -0.90
C TYR A 27 12.04 -11.38 -1.06
N PHE A 28 10.77 -11.60 -1.40
CA PHE A 28 9.81 -10.51 -1.63
C PHE A 28 8.92 -10.19 -0.42
N ALA A 29 8.79 -11.08 0.56
CA ALA A 29 7.85 -10.94 1.68
C ALA A 29 8.05 -9.65 2.49
N PRO A 30 9.26 -9.21 2.89
CA PRO A 30 9.43 -7.95 3.63
C PRO A 30 8.91 -6.73 2.86
N ARG A 31 9.12 -6.74 1.54
CA ARG A 31 8.71 -5.68 0.60
C ARG A 31 7.19 -5.65 0.37
N VAL A 32 6.59 -6.81 0.19
CA VAL A 32 5.13 -6.96 0.05
C VAL A 32 4.42 -6.68 1.37
N PHE A 33 5.02 -7.03 2.51
CA PHE A 33 4.47 -6.75 3.84
C PHE A 33 4.47 -5.26 4.13
N ALA A 34 5.57 -4.55 3.87
CA ALA A 34 5.62 -3.08 3.96
C ALA A 34 4.52 -2.43 3.10
N LEU A 35 4.25 -2.95 1.90
CA LEU A 35 3.13 -2.52 1.08
C LEU A 35 1.78 -2.82 1.73
N ALA A 36 1.55 -4.05 2.20
CA ALA A 36 0.31 -4.49 2.82
C ALA A 36 -0.06 -3.63 4.05
N ARG A 37 0.92 -3.29 4.90
CA ARG A 37 0.77 -2.43 6.09
C ARG A 37 0.20 -1.03 5.77
N ARG A 38 0.36 -0.53 4.54
CA ARG A 38 -0.22 0.76 4.07
C ARG A 38 -1.70 0.64 3.76
N TYR A 39 -2.18 -0.55 3.38
CA TYR A 39 -3.56 -0.77 2.98
C TYR A 39 -4.40 -1.32 4.14
N ALA A 40 -3.90 -2.33 4.85
CA ALA A 40 -4.58 -3.02 5.94
C ALA A 40 -5.01 -2.08 7.10
N PRO A 41 -6.10 -2.40 7.82
CA PRO A 41 -6.53 -1.63 8.99
C PRO A 41 -5.56 -1.74 10.18
N ASP A 42 -4.93 -2.90 10.37
CA ASP A 42 -4.02 -3.21 11.48
C ASP A 42 -2.89 -4.17 11.05
N GLU A 43 -2.06 -4.58 12.02
CA GLU A 43 -0.89 -5.42 11.79
C GLU A 43 -1.23 -6.89 11.51
N THR A 44 -2.31 -7.42 12.10
CA THR A 44 -2.78 -8.80 11.87
C THR A 44 -3.36 -8.89 10.46
N ALA A 45 -4.24 -7.97 10.10
CA ALA A 45 -4.76 -7.86 8.74
C ALA A 45 -3.65 -7.63 7.70
N ALA A 46 -2.54 -6.98 8.05
CA ALA A 46 -1.39 -6.85 7.14
C ALA A 46 -0.70 -8.21 6.87
N GLN A 47 -0.67 -9.12 7.84
CA GLN A 47 -0.14 -10.48 7.66
C GLN A 47 -1.07 -11.34 6.79
N ASP A 48 -2.38 -11.19 6.94
CA ASP A 48 -3.36 -11.86 6.07
C ASP A 48 -3.30 -11.30 4.64
N PHE A 49 -3.20 -9.98 4.49
CA PHE A 49 -3.04 -9.32 3.19
C PHE A 49 -1.75 -9.78 2.48
N LEU A 50 -0.65 -9.97 3.21
CA LEU A 50 0.59 -10.54 2.69
C LEU A 50 0.38 -11.94 2.12
N GLN A 51 -0.29 -12.83 2.87
CA GLN A 51 -0.57 -14.20 2.42
C GLN A 51 -1.44 -14.21 1.16
N GLU A 52 -2.56 -13.48 1.16
CA GLU A 52 -3.45 -13.32 0.01
C GLU A 52 -2.73 -12.73 -1.22
N CYS A 53 -1.80 -11.79 -1.02
CA CYS A 53 -0.96 -11.29 -2.12
C CYS A 53 -0.12 -12.41 -2.74
N PHE A 54 0.54 -13.24 -1.93
CA PHE A 54 1.35 -14.34 -2.45
C PHE A 54 0.55 -15.45 -3.10
N VAL A 55 -0.62 -15.82 -2.55
CA VAL A 55 -1.57 -16.73 -3.22
C VAL A 55 -1.92 -16.19 -4.61
N ALA A 56 -2.32 -14.92 -4.69
CA ALA A 56 -2.65 -14.28 -5.96
C ALA A 56 -1.46 -14.17 -6.93
N VAL A 57 -0.23 -14.03 -6.43
CA VAL A 57 1.02 -14.02 -7.23
C VAL A 57 1.29 -15.40 -7.82
N PHE A 58 1.27 -16.46 -7.01
CA PHE A 58 1.55 -17.82 -7.50
C PHE A 58 0.45 -18.33 -8.46
N ASP A 59 -0.83 -18.07 -8.16
CA ASP A 59 -1.95 -18.38 -9.07
C ASP A 59 -1.82 -17.69 -10.43
N ARG A 60 -1.28 -16.46 -10.46
CA ARG A 60 -1.13 -15.65 -11.66
C ARG A 60 0.24 -15.78 -12.30
N LEU A 61 1.18 -16.56 -11.74
CA LEU A 61 2.57 -16.60 -12.17
C LEU A 61 2.74 -16.95 -13.66
N LYS A 62 1.87 -17.81 -14.19
CA LYS A 62 1.79 -18.16 -15.62
C LYS A 62 1.45 -16.98 -16.56
N LYS A 63 1.05 -15.83 -16.01
CA LYS A 63 0.74 -14.58 -16.74
C LYS A 63 1.83 -13.52 -16.61
N PHE A 64 2.92 -13.82 -15.91
CA PHE A 64 4.12 -12.99 -15.95
C PHE A 64 4.81 -13.15 -17.31
N ASP A 65 5.30 -12.04 -17.85
CA ASP A 65 5.95 -11.96 -19.16
C ASP A 65 7.18 -11.05 -19.01
N PRO A 66 8.41 -11.60 -18.99
CA PRO A 66 9.64 -10.82 -18.83
C PRO A 66 9.84 -9.75 -19.90
N ALA A 67 9.23 -9.88 -21.08
CA ALA A 67 9.30 -8.86 -22.14
C ALA A 67 8.47 -7.60 -21.81
N ARG A 68 7.64 -7.63 -20.75
CA ARG A 68 6.81 -6.49 -20.30
C ARG A 68 7.37 -5.77 -19.07
N GLY A 69 8.55 -6.16 -18.60
CA GLY A 69 9.23 -5.56 -17.46
C GLY A 69 9.58 -6.57 -16.36
N GLU A 70 10.26 -6.06 -15.33
CA GLU A 70 10.81 -6.87 -14.23
C GLU A 70 9.74 -7.60 -13.42
N PHE A 71 10.10 -8.78 -12.91
CA PHE A 71 9.24 -9.59 -12.06
C PHE A 71 8.80 -8.85 -10.80
N GLY A 72 9.70 -8.07 -10.19
CA GLY A 72 9.38 -7.25 -9.01
C GLY A 72 8.22 -6.28 -9.29
N ALA A 73 8.29 -5.52 -10.38
CA ALA A 73 7.24 -4.57 -10.75
C ALA A 73 5.90 -5.26 -11.06
N TRP A 74 5.93 -6.44 -11.70
CA TRP A 74 4.74 -7.25 -11.94
C TRP A 74 4.13 -7.78 -10.63
N LEU A 75 4.96 -8.31 -9.73
CA LEU A 75 4.56 -8.82 -8.41
C LEU A 75 3.91 -7.72 -7.57
N TYR A 76 4.54 -6.55 -7.47
CA TYR A 76 3.98 -5.38 -6.78
C TYR A 76 2.61 -5.00 -7.35
N ARG A 77 2.47 -4.97 -8.68
CA ARG A 77 1.19 -4.69 -9.34
C ARG A 77 0.13 -5.74 -8.99
N VAL A 78 0.47 -7.03 -8.87
CA VAL A 78 -0.47 -8.05 -8.37
C VAL A 78 -0.87 -7.75 -6.93
N SER A 79 0.09 -7.49 -6.04
CA SER A 79 -0.15 -7.23 -4.62
C SER A 79 -1.03 -6.00 -4.36
N VAL A 80 -0.76 -4.85 -5.00
CA VAL A 80 -1.62 -3.64 -4.92
C VAL A 80 -3.07 -3.98 -5.30
N ASN A 81 -3.25 -4.72 -6.41
CA ASN A 81 -4.58 -5.10 -6.86
C ASN A 81 -5.29 -6.03 -5.87
N THR A 82 -4.56 -6.93 -5.20
CA THR A 82 -5.10 -7.81 -4.16
C THR A 82 -5.47 -7.02 -2.89
N CYS A 83 -4.59 -6.16 -2.36
CA CYS A 83 -4.91 -5.31 -1.21
C CYS A 83 -6.15 -4.42 -1.46
N LEU A 84 -6.30 -3.85 -2.66
CA LEU A 84 -7.50 -3.10 -3.03
C LEU A 84 -8.77 -3.96 -3.10
N GLN A 85 -8.65 -5.24 -3.48
CA GLN A 85 -9.77 -6.18 -3.49
C GLN A 85 -10.19 -6.57 -2.06
N LEU A 86 -9.23 -6.84 -1.17
CA LEU A 86 -9.49 -7.14 0.25
C LEU A 86 -10.19 -5.96 0.95
N LEU A 87 -9.66 -4.75 0.79
CA LEU A 87 -10.29 -3.52 1.31
C LEU A 87 -11.71 -3.24 0.78
N ARG A 88 -12.12 -3.81 -0.35
CA ARG A 88 -13.50 -3.72 -0.84
C ARG A 88 -14.43 -4.70 -0.13
N ARG A 89 -13.92 -5.85 0.33
CA ARG A 89 -14.70 -6.86 1.05
C ARG A 89 -15.00 -6.43 2.48
N GLU A 90 -14.10 -5.69 3.12
CA GLU A 90 -14.32 -5.09 4.46
C GLU A 90 -15.33 -3.93 4.46
N LYS A 91 -15.54 -3.25 3.30
CA LYS A 91 -16.38 -2.04 3.18
C LYS A 91 -17.89 -2.30 3.19
N GLN A 92 -18.40 -3.01 4.19
CA GLN A 92 -19.81 -2.93 4.61
C GLN A 92 -20.08 -1.79 5.59
N GLN A 93 -19.08 -0.96 5.91
CA GLN A 93 -19.29 0.29 6.64
C GLN A 93 -19.52 1.46 5.67
N PRO A 94 -20.55 2.31 5.89
CA PRO A 94 -20.75 3.50 5.09
C PRO A 94 -19.55 4.45 5.22
N PRO A 95 -19.30 5.33 4.22
CA PRO A 95 -18.34 6.41 4.42
C PRO A 95 -18.80 7.25 5.62
N LEU A 96 -17.98 7.26 6.68
CA LEU A 96 -18.11 8.28 7.71
C LEU A 96 -18.03 9.64 7.03
N ASP A 97 -19.06 10.46 7.22
CA ASP A 97 -19.10 11.82 6.72
C ASP A 97 -18.13 12.66 7.55
N PHE A 98 -16.87 12.69 7.12
CA PHE A 98 -15.89 13.66 7.59
C PHE A 98 -16.26 15.02 6.97
N GLY A 99 -17.27 15.64 7.59
CA GLY A 99 -17.76 16.97 7.25
C GLY A 99 -16.62 17.99 7.15
N ASP A 100 -16.83 19.02 6.32
CA ASP A 100 -15.77 19.85 5.74
C ASP A 100 -14.64 20.23 6.69
N VAL A 101 -13.57 19.44 6.65
CA VAL A 101 -12.30 19.74 7.33
C VAL A 101 -11.73 21.00 6.67
N PRO A 102 -11.59 22.13 7.41
CA PRO A 102 -11.06 23.35 6.84
C PRO A 102 -9.66 23.12 6.27
N VAL A 103 -9.44 23.53 5.02
CA VAL A 103 -8.14 23.39 4.36
C VAL A 103 -7.18 24.48 4.90
N LEU A 104 -6.61 24.21 6.06
CA LEU A 104 -5.57 25.03 6.67
C LEU A 104 -4.20 24.62 6.11
N VAL A 105 -3.72 25.42 5.15
CA VAL A 105 -2.39 25.25 4.54
C VAL A 105 -1.32 25.71 5.54
N ASP A 106 -0.84 24.77 6.36
CA ASP A 106 -0.01 24.93 7.58
C ASP A 106 1.14 25.99 7.56
N ASP A 107 2.36 25.71 7.09
CA ASP A 107 2.89 24.43 6.58
C ASP A 107 3.82 23.64 7.54
N LEU A 108 4.39 22.51 7.09
CA LEU A 108 5.49 21.82 7.79
C LEU A 108 6.84 22.24 7.22
N GLY A 109 7.76 22.66 8.09
CA GLY A 109 9.12 23.02 7.70
C GLY A 109 9.87 21.82 7.12
N SER A 110 10.76 22.05 6.17
CA SER A 110 11.51 20.98 5.50
C SER A 110 12.40 20.15 6.43
N GLU A 111 12.82 20.71 7.57
CA GLU A 111 13.62 20.02 8.59
C GLU A 111 12.78 19.11 9.50
N ASP A 112 11.50 19.43 9.75
CA ASP A 112 10.60 18.57 10.55
C ASP A 112 10.31 17.24 9.84
N LEU A 113 10.29 17.25 8.49
CA LEU A 113 9.97 16.08 7.68
C LEU A 113 11.00 14.94 7.82
N LEU A 114 12.26 15.26 8.12
CA LEU A 114 13.34 14.26 8.28
C LEU A 114 13.30 13.53 9.63
N GLN A 115 12.50 14.00 10.59
CA GLN A 115 12.39 13.45 11.95
C GLN A 115 11.15 12.55 12.14
N ILE A 116 10.25 12.45 11.15
CA ILE A 116 8.98 11.74 11.31
C ILE A 116 9.21 10.22 11.29
N PRO A 117 8.86 9.47 12.36
CA PRO A 117 9.00 8.02 12.37
C PRO A 117 8.05 7.33 11.38
N GLU A 118 8.56 6.36 10.60
CA GLU A 118 7.76 5.61 9.61
C GLU A 118 6.48 5.03 10.22
N GLN A 119 6.59 4.46 11.43
CA GLN A 119 5.49 3.85 12.15
C GLN A 119 4.37 4.87 12.49
N LEU A 120 4.72 6.12 12.82
CA LEU A 120 3.73 7.20 13.02
C LEU A 120 3.02 7.57 11.70
N VAL A 121 3.71 7.53 10.57
CA VAL A 121 3.10 7.73 9.25
C VAL A 121 2.11 6.60 8.93
N LEU A 122 2.49 5.35 9.19
CA LEU A 122 1.62 4.18 8.99
C LEU A 122 0.38 4.21 9.89
N GLU A 123 0.51 4.63 11.15
CA GLU A 123 -0.62 4.88 12.06
C GLU A 123 -1.56 5.95 11.50
N GLY A 124 -1.02 7.09 11.02
CA GLY A 124 -1.82 8.11 10.35
C GLY A 124 -2.56 7.61 9.12
N ILE A 125 -1.92 6.76 8.30
CA ILE A 125 -2.52 6.14 7.11
C ILE A 125 -3.65 5.17 7.50
N ARG A 126 -3.49 4.41 8.60
CA ARG A 126 -4.55 3.55 9.15
C ARG A 126 -5.76 4.36 9.63
N GLN A 127 -5.55 5.55 10.19
CA GLN A 127 -6.64 6.44 10.60
C GLN A 127 -7.37 7.13 9.43
N LEU A 128 -6.83 7.09 8.20
CA LEU A 128 -7.53 7.64 7.02
C LEU A 128 -8.83 6.89 6.72
N PRO A 129 -9.91 7.59 6.33
CA PRO A 129 -11.09 6.98 5.75
C PRO A 129 -10.70 6.09 4.57
N ALA A 130 -11.25 4.89 4.49
CA ALA A 130 -10.73 3.88 3.56
C ALA A 130 -10.88 4.22 2.06
N GLY A 131 -11.61 5.28 1.68
CA GLY A 131 -11.51 5.88 0.34
C GLY A 131 -10.25 6.73 0.16
N TYR A 132 -10.02 7.64 1.12
CA TYR A 132 -8.85 8.53 1.17
C TYR A 132 -7.55 7.72 1.26
N ARG A 133 -7.53 6.65 2.06
CA ARG A 133 -6.38 5.71 2.16
C ARG A 133 -6.03 5.07 0.80
N GLN A 134 -7.04 4.59 0.07
CA GLN A 134 -6.85 3.98 -1.25
C GLN A 134 -6.31 4.98 -2.28
N VAL A 135 -6.86 6.20 -2.32
CA VAL A 135 -6.39 7.26 -3.21
C VAL A 135 -4.99 7.74 -2.83
N PHE A 136 -4.71 7.94 -1.55
CA PHE A 136 -3.40 8.35 -1.05
C PHE A 136 -2.32 7.35 -1.43
N ASN A 137 -2.55 6.06 -1.16
CA ASN A 137 -1.56 5.03 -1.47
C ASN A 137 -1.27 4.95 -2.97
N LEU A 138 -2.32 4.92 -3.81
CA LEU A 138 -2.18 4.85 -5.26
C LEU A 138 -1.47 6.08 -5.84
N ALA A 139 -1.76 7.28 -5.36
CA ALA A 139 -1.19 8.51 -5.90
C ALA A 139 0.23 8.81 -5.38
N VAL A 140 0.55 8.46 -4.13
CA VAL A 140 1.80 8.85 -3.45
C VAL A 140 2.84 7.74 -3.44
N PHE A 141 2.43 6.48 -3.25
CA PHE A 141 3.39 5.36 -3.17
C PHE A 141 3.48 4.55 -4.45
N GLU A 142 2.38 4.42 -5.21
CA GLU A 142 2.39 3.71 -6.49
C GLU A 142 2.52 4.67 -7.69
N GLU A 143 2.48 5.98 -7.47
CA GLU A 143 2.60 7.08 -8.46
C GLU A 143 1.56 7.06 -9.60
N TRP A 144 0.36 6.51 -9.37
CA TRP A 144 -0.67 6.42 -10.41
C TRP A 144 -1.28 7.79 -10.73
N PRO A 145 -1.49 8.13 -12.01
CA PRO A 145 -2.20 9.35 -12.38
C PRO A 145 -3.67 9.26 -11.96
N HIS A 146 -4.26 10.41 -11.59
CA HIS A 146 -5.65 10.47 -11.10
C HIS A 146 -6.69 9.85 -12.06
N ARG A 147 -6.42 9.85 -13.37
CA ARG A 147 -7.22 9.15 -14.39
C ARG A 147 -7.31 7.64 -14.14
N ASP A 148 -6.18 7.01 -13.83
CA ASP A 148 -6.11 5.57 -13.62
C ASP A 148 -6.65 5.19 -12.23
N ILE A 149 -6.45 6.05 -11.22
CA ILE A 149 -7.08 5.91 -9.90
C ILE A 149 -8.61 6.01 -10.01
N SER A 150 -9.11 6.99 -10.77
CA SER A 150 -10.53 7.19 -11.11
C SER A 150 -11.13 5.93 -11.72
N ALA A 151 -10.54 5.44 -12.81
CA ALA A 151 -10.97 4.21 -13.49
C ALA A 151 -10.86 2.96 -12.59
N LYS A 152 -9.81 2.86 -11.77
CA LYS A 152 -9.60 1.72 -10.87
C LYS A 152 -10.62 1.68 -9.74
N LEU A 153 -10.93 2.82 -9.13
CA LEU A 153 -11.77 2.93 -7.94
C LEU A 153 -13.26 3.15 -8.23
N GLY A 154 -13.64 3.56 -9.45
CA GLY A 154 -15.03 3.87 -9.79
C GLY A 154 -15.49 5.22 -9.22
N ILE A 155 -14.58 6.19 -9.13
CA ILE A 155 -14.83 7.55 -8.64
C ILE A 155 -14.48 8.56 -9.73
N SER A 156 -14.90 9.82 -9.61
CA SER A 156 -14.48 10.85 -10.57
C SER A 156 -13.02 11.27 -10.38
N GLU A 157 -12.40 11.75 -11.45
CA GLU A 157 -11.05 12.33 -11.41
C GLU A 157 -10.93 13.55 -10.48
N SER A 158 -12.02 14.32 -10.32
CA SER A 158 -12.11 15.41 -9.34
C SER A 158 -12.15 14.86 -7.91
N ALA A 159 -12.95 13.82 -7.66
CA ALA A 159 -12.99 13.16 -6.35
C ALA A 159 -11.63 12.53 -5.99
N SER A 160 -10.90 11.96 -6.95
CA SER A 160 -9.54 11.46 -6.69
C SER A 160 -8.58 12.57 -6.24
N ARG A 161 -8.62 13.75 -6.88
CA ARG A 161 -7.80 14.92 -6.46
C ARG A 161 -8.21 15.44 -5.08
N SER A 162 -9.52 15.62 -4.82
CA SER A 162 -9.99 16.14 -3.53
C SER A 162 -9.74 15.18 -2.37
N GLN A 163 -9.89 13.86 -2.59
CA GLN A 163 -9.54 12.85 -1.59
C GLN A 163 -8.04 12.83 -1.27
N LEU A 164 -7.16 13.03 -2.27
CA LEU A 164 -5.71 13.14 -2.04
C LEU A 164 -5.36 14.37 -1.18
N VAL A 165 -5.95 15.53 -1.47
CA VAL A 165 -5.73 16.77 -0.69
C VAL A 165 -6.19 16.57 0.75
N ARG A 166 -7.39 16.03 0.95
CA ARG A 166 -7.94 15.73 2.29
C ARG A 166 -7.09 14.71 3.04
N ALA A 167 -6.57 13.68 2.36
CA ALA A 167 -5.67 12.69 2.96
C ALA A 167 -4.35 13.32 3.43
N LYS A 168 -3.71 14.15 2.59
CA LYS A 168 -2.48 14.88 2.94
C LYS A 168 -2.69 15.82 4.13
N GLN A 169 -3.80 16.58 4.15
CA GLN A 169 -4.13 17.45 5.28
C GLN A 169 -4.38 16.68 6.58
N PHE A 170 -5.10 15.57 6.50
CA PHE A 170 -5.35 14.70 7.66
C PHE A 170 -4.04 14.17 8.25
N LEU A 171 -3.16 13.61 7.40
CA LEU A 171 -1.86 13.07 7.83
C LEU A 171 -0.98 14.16 8.47
N LYS A 172 -0.91 15.34 7.86
CA LYS A 172 -0.17 16.49 8.40
C LYS A 172 -0.67 16.89 9.78
N ASN A 173 -1.99 17.03 9.96
CA ASN A 173 -2.60 17.35 11.25
C ASN A 173 -2.37 16.24 12.29
N PHE A 174 -2.47 14.97 11.89
CA PHE A 174 -2.23 13.80 12.74
C PHE A 174 -0.77 13.78 13.23
N ILE A 175 0.19 13.92 12.32
CA ILE A 175 1.62 13.93 12.64
C ILE A 175 1.97 15.13 13.53
N LYS A 176 1.55 16.35 13.17
CA LYS A 176 1.80 17.57 13.96
C LYS A 176 1.26 17.47 15.40
N LYS A 177 0.13 16.77 15.60
CA LYS A 177 -0.44 16.53 16.93
C LYS A 177 0.28 15.42 17.72
N SER A 178 0.75 14.38 17.04
CA SER A 178 1.24 13.15 17.68
C SER A 178 2.76 13.15 17.88
N LEU A 179 3.53 13.77 16.98
CA LEU A 179 4.99 13.81 17.00
C LEU A 179 5.58 14.32 18.34
N PRO A 180 5.06 15.38 19.00
CA PRO A 180 5.61 15.87 20.27
C PRO A 180 5.49 14.90 21.45
N SER A 181 4.70 13.84 21.33
CA SER A 181 4.45 12.84 22.38
C SER A 181 4.61 11.41 21.86
N TYR A 182 5.28 11.24 20.72
CA TYR A 182 5.46 9.94 20.10
C TYR A 182 6.58 9.16 20.79
N GLU A 183 6.20 8.21 21.63
CA GLU A 183 7.09 7.14 22.06
C GLU A 183 6.98 5.96 21.08
N PRO A 184 8.09 5.47 20.49
CA PRO A 184 8.04 4.32 19.61
C PRO A 184 7.64 3.08 20.42
N GLN A 185 6.44 2.56 20.14
CA GLN A 185 5.97 1.30 20.72
C GLN A 185 6.95 0.19 20.31
N ARG A 186 7.69 -0.34 21.29
CA ARG A 186 8.47 -1.56 21.11
C ARG A 186 7.49 -2.71 20.92
N LEU A 187 7.26 -3.09 19.67
CA LEU A 187 6.71 -4.39 19.34
C LEU A 187 7.68 -5.46 19.85
N VAL A 188 7.13 -6.38 20.66
CA VAL A 188 7.82 -7.53 21.26
C VAL A 188 7.91 -8.66 20.24
#